data_AF-A0A2T2R0T2-F1
#
_entry.id   AF-A0A2T2R0T2-F1
#
_cell.length_a   1.000
_cell.length_b   1.000
_cell.length_c   1.000
_cell.angle_alpha   90.00
_cell.angle_beta   90.00
_cell.angle_gamma   90.00
#
_symmetry.space_group_name_H-M   'P 1'
#
loop_
_entity.id
_entity.type
_entity.pdbx_description
1 polymer ?
#
loop_
_entity_poly.entity_id
_entity_poly.type
_entity_poly.pdbx_seq_one_letter_code
_entity_poly.pdbx_strand_id
1 'polypeptide(L)'
;MSTSQSEVKKGVITAAGLGTRFLPATKALPKELLPVLGKPVLQHTVEEMAASGIEDIMIVIAEGKEAIPRYFDRDFEYEEYLKKEDKFDRIESLVKVCEQVNFYYTYQPKMLGNGDALLQAKNFIGEEPFAFADGDSIIDAETPALKQVLAAHKETSESVIGVSKLDDKEEMTKYGNVFADETDKEDIYKVNKMVEKPPAEETSDQGLIVAGMRVKTEKSGFPMLLTGCLMMVRLFMLVNTADNTSIPATLKLC
;
A
#
# COMPACT_ATOMS: atom_id res chain seq x y z
N MET A 1 2.17 30.60 -14.21
CA MET A 1 3.32 29.99 -13.52
C MET A 1 3.09 28.49 -13.55
N SER A 2 3.89 27.78 -14.34
CA SER A 2 3.86 26.33 -14.45
C SER A 2 4.35 25.75 -13.12
N THR A 3 3.46 25.22 -12.28
CA THR A 3 3.88 24.35 -11.18
C THR A 3 4.44 23.09 -11.81
N SER A 4 5.76 22.98 -11.88
CA SER A 4 6.43 21.70 -12.06
C SER A 4 5.92 20.78 -10.94
N GLN A 5 4.97 19.90 -11.26
CA GLN A 5 4.48 18.90 -10.30
C GLN A 5 5.69 18.07 -9.86
N SER A 6 5.98 18.07 -8.56
CA SER A 6 7.01 17.22 -7.98
C SER A 6 6.61 15.76 -8.20
N GLU A 7 7.49 14.99 -8.82
CA GLU A 7 7.34 13.55 -8.97
C GLU A 7 7.23 12.90 -7.57
N VAL A 8 6.32 11.94 -7.40
CA VAL A 8 6.16 11.24 -6.12
C VAL A 8 7.31 10.25 -5.96
N LYS A 9 8.29 10.60 -5.12
CA LYS A 9 9.48 9.76 -4.85
C LYS A 9 9.43 9.03 -3.52
N LYS A 10 8.56 9.45 -2.60
CA LYS A 10 8.44 8.91 -1.25
C LYS A 10 7.26 7.96 -1.12
N GLY A 11 7.49 6.83 -0.47
CA GLY A 11 6.49 5.83 -0.10
C GLY A 11 6.45 5.61 1.41
N VAL A 12 5.27 5.34 1.95
CA VAL A 12 5.08 4.88 3.33
C VAL A 12 4.35 3.55 3.32
N ILE A 13 4.91 2.56 4.00
CA ILE A 13 4.28 1.25 4.20
C ILE A 13 3.93 1.11 5.68
N THR A 14 2.67 0.78 5.96
CA THR A 14 2.24 0.49 7.34
C THR A 14 2.32 -1.01 7.62
N ALA A 15 3.08 -1.37 8.64
CA ALA A 15 3.39 -2.74 9.01
C ALA A 15 3.29 -2.97 10.53
N ALA A 16 2.56 -2.12 11.26
CA ALA A 16 2.42 -2.18 12.72
C ALA A 16 1.29 -3.11 13.21
N GLY A 17 0.49 -3.69 12.31
CA GLY A 17 -0.68 -4.50 12.67
C GLY A 17 -0.34 -5.88 13.24
N LEU A 18 -0.97 -6.31 14.33
CA LEU A 18 -0.72 -7.62 14.97
C LEU A 18 -1.00 -8.85 14.10
N GLY A 19 -1.77 -8.72 13.02
CA GLY A 19 -2.10 -9.84 12.14
C GLY A 19 -2.89 -10.95 12.83
N THR A 20 -3.81 -10.60 13.74
CA THR A 20 -4.58 -11.55 14.56
C THR A 20 -5.39 -12.58 13.75
N ARG A 21 -5.71 -12.27 12.49
CA ARG A 21 -6.40 -13.17 11.56
C ARG A 21 -5.57 -14.39 11.15
N PHE A 22 -4.25 -14.24 11.17
CA PHE A 22 -3.28 -15.29 10.82
C PHE A 22 -2.77 -16.06 12.03
N LEU A 23 -3.40 -15.91 13.19
CA LEU A 23 -3.05 -16.76 14.32
C LEU A 23 -3.35 -18.23 13.98
N PRO A 24 -2.46 -19.16 14.36
CA PRO A 24 -1.32 -18.96 15.26
C PRO A 24 -0.01 -18.52 14.58
N ALA A 25 0.07 -18.48 13.24
CA ALA A 25 1.31 -18.19 12.52
C ALA A 25 1.90 -16.82 12.90
N THR A 26 1.05 -15.81 13.08
CA THR A 26 1.48 -14.44 13.43
C THR A 26 1.83 -14.23 14.90
N LYS A 27 1.76 -15.27 15.74
CA LYS A 27 2.18 -15.16 17.14
C LYS A 27 3.68 -14.83 17.26
N ALA A 28 4.50 -15.32 16.32
CA ALA A 28 5.95 -15.18 16.34
C ALA A 28 6.53 -14.57 15.06
N LEU A 29 5.76 -14.57 13.96
CA LEU A 29 6.19 -14.00 12.67
C LEU A 29 5.30 -12.81 12.32
N PRO A 30 5.86 -11.65 11.93
CA PRO A 30 5.06 -10.57 11.37
C PRO A 30 4.27 -11.06 10.14
N LYS A 31 3.00 -10.66 10.00
CA LYS A 31 2.18 -11.05 8.84
C LYS A 31 2.80 -10.62 7.51
N GLU A 32 3.53 -9.51 7.54
CA GLU A 32 4.23 -8.91 6.41
C GLU A 32 5.39 -9.78 5.90
N LEU A 33 5.88 -10.69 6.76
CA LEU A 33 6.92 -11.66 6.46
C LEU A 33 6.39 -13.07 6.13
N LEU A 34 5.06 -13.25 6.05
CA LEU A 34 4.49 -14.51 5.60
C LEU A 34 4.85 -14.74 4.12
N PRO A 35 5.30 -15.95 3.75
CA PRO A 35 5.75 -16.23 2.39
C PRO A 35 4.57 -16.40 1.43
N VAL A 36 4.63 -15.70 0.30
CA VAL A 36 3.73 -15.86 -0.85
C VAL A 36 4.58 -16.01 -2.10
N LEU A 37 4.41 -17.12 -2.82
CA LEU A 37 5.19 -17.46 -4.02
C LEU A 37 6.72 -17.40 -3.79
N GLY A 38 7.18 -17.85 -2.62
CA GLY A 38 8.60 -17.98 -2.30
C GLY A 38 9.27 -16.72 -1.73
N LYS A 39 8.55 -15.60 -1.59
CA LYS A 39 9.07 -14.38 -0.94
C LYS A 39 8.05 -13.75 0.03
N PRO A 40 8.51 -12.97 1.02
CA PRO A 40 7.63 -12.22 1.92
C PRO A 40 6.66 -11.29 1.18
N VAL A 41 5.47 -11.16 1.73
CA VAL A 41 4.43 -10.25 1.22
C VAL A 41 4.93 -8.82 1.10
N LEU A 42 5.65 -8.35 2.12
CA LEU A 42 6.23 -7.02 2.12
C LEU A 42 7.25 -6.81 0.99
N GLN A 43 7.97 -7.85 0.57
CA GLN A 43 8.88 -7.73 -0.57
C GLN A 43 8.09 -7.43 -1.86
N HIS A 44 6.94 -8.07 -2.08
CA HIS A 44 6.09 -7.76 -3.24
C HIS A 44 5.66 -6.28 -3.23
N THR A 45 5.22 -5.77 -2.08
CA THR A 45 4.82 -4.35 -1.92
C THR A 45 5.99 -3.40 -2.22
N VAL A 46 7.18 -3.70 -1.71
CA VAL A 46 8.39 -2.89 -1.93
C VAL A 46 8.83 -2.92 -3.39
N GLU A 47 8.80 -4.09 -4.04
CA GLU A 47 9.09 -4.23 -5.46
C GLU A 47 8.09 -3.47 -6.34
N GLU A 48 6.80 -3.49 -5.99
CA GLU A 48 5.78 -2.70 -6.69
C GLU A 48 6.04 -1.19 -6.55
N MET A 49 6.43 -0.74 -5.35
CA MET A 49 6.81 0.65 -5.12
C MET A 49 8.03 1.06 -5.95
N ALA A 50 9.10 0.26 -5.92
CA ALA A 50 10.31 0.50 -6.70
C ALA A 50 10.01 0.53 -8.22
N ALA A 51 9.23 -0.44 -8.72
CA ALA A 51 8.80 -0.49 -10.11
C ALA A 51 7.92 0.69 -10.54
N SER A 52 7.27 1.35 -9.57
CA SER A 52 6.46 2.55 -9.77
C SER A 52 7.24 3.86 -9.68
N GLY A 53 8.55 3.81 -9.39
CA GLY A 53 9.44 4.97 -9.32
C GLY A 53 9.60 5.61 -7.94
N ILE A 54 9.18 4.89 -6.89
CA ILE A 54 9.45 5.30 -5.49
C ILE A 54 10.92 4.98 -5.17
N GLU A 55 11.61 5.94 -4.58
CA GLU A 55 13.04 5.87 -4.25
C GLU A 55 13.28 5.80 -2.74
N ASP A 56 12.46 6.48 -1.93
CA ASP A 56 12.57 6.48 -0.47
C ASP A 56 11.34 5.82 0.15
N ILE A 57 11.52 4.76 0.93
CA ILE A 57 10.43 4.01 1.57
C ILE A 57 10.56 4.05 3.09
N MET A 58 9.57 4.64 3.76
CA MET A 58 9.41 4.56 5.21
C MET A 58 8.50 3.39 5.59
N ILE A 59 9.00 2.45 6.37
CA ILE A 59 8.20 1.36 6.92
C ILE A 59 7.90 1.65 8.40
N VAL A 60 6.61 1.81 8.70
CA VAL A 60 6.12 2.06 10.06
C VAL A 60 5.81 0.71 10.72
N ILE A 61 6.64 0.30 11.67
CA ILE A 61 6.54 -0.99 12.37
C ILE A 61 6.07 -0.80 13.82
N ALA A 62 5.71 -1.89 14.50
CA ALA A 62 5.45 -1.91 15.94
C ALA A 62 6.61 -2.62 16.67
N GLU A 63 6.69 -2.47 17.99
CA GLU A 63 7.59 -3.26 18.83
C GLU A 63 7.34 -4.77 18.62
N GLY A 64 8.41 -5.56 18.53
CA GLY A 64 8.35 -7.00 18.24
C GLY A 64 8.34 -7.35 16.75
N LYS A 65 8.49 -6.36 15.86
CA LYS A 65 8.58 -6.54 14.39
C LYS A 65 9.95 -6.21 13.81
N GLU A 66 11.00 -6.30 14.61
CA GLU A 66 12.38 -6.00 14.22
C GLU A 66 12.94 -6.99 13.17
N ALA A 67 12.24 -8.10 12.94
CA ALA A 67 12.51 -8.99 11.82
C ALA A 67 12.29 -8.30 10.45
N ILE A 68 11.41 -7.29 10.37
CA ILE A 68 11.13 -6.55 9.14
C ILE A 68 12.36 -5.76 8.65
N PRO A 69 12.94 -4.83 9.44
CA PRO A 69 14.16 -4.13 9.00
C PRO A 69 15.30 -5.11 8.74
N ARG A 70 15.45 -6.16 9.56
CA ARG A 70 16.48 -7.18 9.37
C ARG A 70 16.36 -7.93 8.03
N TYR A 71 15.15 -8.09 7.51
CA TYR A 71 14.93 -8.79 6.22
C TYR A 71 15.48 -8.02 5.03
N PHE A 72 15.43 -6.68 5.06
CA PHE A 72 15.92 -5.81 3.98
C PHE A 72 17.35 -5.30 4.21
N ASP A 73 17.98 -5.67 5.34
CA ASP A 73 19.37 -5.31 5.61
C ASP A 73 20.33 -6.18 4.78
N ARG A 74 21.34 -5.55 4.19
CA ARG A 74 22.30 -6.20 3.28
C ARG A 74 23.34 -6.97 4.09
N ASP A 75 23.39 -8.29 3.90
CA ASP A 75 24.46 -9.14 4.45
C ASP A 75 25.43 -9.54 3.33
N PHE A 76 26.46 -8.72 3.13
CA PHE A 76 27.45 -8.92 2.07
C PHE A 76 28.23 -10.24 2.22
N GLU A 77 28.47 -10.72 3.45
CA GLU A 77 29.18 -11.99 3.66
C GLU A 77 28.29 -13.16 3.22
N TYR A 78 27.01 -13.12 3.55
CA TYR A 78 26.03 -14.13 3.14
C TYR A 78 25.79 -14.10 1.63
N GLU A 79 25.72 -12.91 1.01
CA GLU A 79 25.63 -12.75 -0.44
C GLU A 79 26.84 -13.38 -1.16
N GLU A 80 28.06 -13.09 -0.71
CA GLU A 80 29.29 -13.66 -1.28
C GLU A 80 29.36 -15.18 -1.08
N TYR A 81 28.87 -15.70 0.06
CA TYR A 81 28.72 -17.13 0.28
C TYR A 81 27.78 -17.76 -0.75
N LEU A 82 26.60 -17.18 -0.98
CA LEU A 82 25.64 -17.71 -1.97
C LEU A 82 26.15 -17.63 -3.40
N LYS A 83 26.94 -16.61 -3.77
CA LYS A 83 27.61 -16.54 -5.08
C LYS A 83 28.60 -17.68 -5.27
N LYS A 84 29.43 -17.97 -4.26
CA LYS A 84 30.39 -19.09 -4.31
C LYS A 84 29.73 -20.46 -4.41
N GLU A 85 28.51 -20.57 -3.89
CA GLU A 85 27.71 -21.78 -3.89
C GLU A 85 26.76 -21.91 -5.09
N ASP A 86 26.83 -21.00 -6.07
CA ASP A 86 25.93 -20.92 -7.23
C ASP A 86 24.43 -20.87 -6.85
N LYS A 87 24.10 -20.19 -5.73
CA LYS A 87 22.73 -20.07 -5.15
C LYS A 87 22.25 -18.62 -5.02
N PHE A 88 22.94 -17.67 -5.64
CA PHE A 88 22.63 -16.24 -5.52
C PHE A 88 21.28 -15.86 -6.15
N ASP A 89 20.84 -16.61 -7.16
CA ASP A 89 19.52 -16.50 -7.80
C ASP A 89 18.36 -16.49 -6.79
N ARG A 90 18.53 -17.17 -5.66
CA ARG A 90 17.52 -17.27 -4.59
C ARG A 90 17.27 -15.97 -3.84
N ILE A 91 18.21 -15.03 -3.87
CA ILE A 91 18.12 -13.74 -3.18
C ILE A 91 18.28 -12.55 -4.13
N GLU A 92 18.54 -12.80 -5.42
CA GLU A 92 18.84 -11.77 -6.40
C GLU A 92 17.76 -10.68 -6.48
N SER A 93 16.48 -11.07 -6.44
CA SER A 93 15.36 -10.12 -6.44
C SER A 93 15.35 -9.23 -5.20
N LEU A 94 15.65 -9.79 -4.03
CA LEU A 94 15.74 -9.05 -2.78
C LEU A 94 16.91 -8.06 -2.81
N VAL A 95 18.09 -8.51 -3.23
CA VAL A 95 19.28 -7.63 -3.33
C VAL A 95 19.01 -6.49 -4.31
N LYS A 96 18.46 -6.81 -5.49
CA LYS A 96 18.12 -5.82 -6.50
C LYS A 96 17.17 -4.74 -5.98
N VAL A 97 16.10 -5.13 -5.29
CA VAL A 97 15.17 -4.13 -4.76
C VAL A 97 15.81 -3.28 -3.65
N CYS A 98 16.67 -3.87 -2.81
CA CYS A 98 17.41 -3.12 -1.80
C CYS A 98 18.45 -2.14 -2.37
N GLU A 99 18.89 -2.34 -3.61
CA GLU A 99 19.76 -1.39 -4.33
C GLU A 99 18.96 -0.28 -5.03
N GLN A 100 17.66 -0.47 -5.26
CA GLN A 100 16.80 0.48 -5.96
C GLN A 100 16.16 1.52 -5.04
N VAL A 101 15.99 1.21 -3.75
CA VAL A 101 15.29 2.07 -2.80
C VAL A 101 16.07 2.25 -1.50
N ASN A 102 15.90 3.42 -0.88
CA ASN A 102 16.38 3.69 0.46
C ASN A 102 15.30 3.34 1.49
N PHE A 103 15.65 2.55 2.50
CA PHE A 103 14.74 2.21 3.57
C PHE A 103 14.90 3.11 4.79
N TYR A 104 13.77 3.54 5.34
CA TYR A 104 13.65 4.25 6.59
C TYR A 104 12.67 3.51 7.49
N TYR A 105 12.86 3.59 8.81
CA TYR A 105 12.02 2.90 9.77
C TYR A 105 11.62 3.83 10.90
N THR A 106 10.37 3.71 11.35
CA THR A 106 9.87 4.37 12.54
C THR A 106 8.88 3.44 13.25
N TYR A 107 8.61 3.73 14.52
CA TYR A 107 7.76 2.90 15.36
C TYR A 107 6.39 3.55 15.54
N GLN A 108 5.33 2.76 15.42
CA GLN A 108 3.99 3.07 15.92
C GLN A 108 3.85 2.51 17.35
N PRO A 109 3.88 3.37 18.39
CA PRO A 109 3.88 2.91 19.78
C PRO A 109 2.53 2.35 20.23
N LYS A 110 1.43 2.77 19.61
CA LYS A 110 0.08 2.31 19.91
C LYS A 110 -0.67 2.03 18.62
N MET A 111 -1.39 0.91 18.57
CA MET A 111 -2.16 0.52 17.39
C MET A 111 -3.45 1.32 17.24
N LEU A 112 -3.33 2.58 16.83
CA LEU A 112 -4.46 3.49 16.62
C LEU A 112 -4.88 3.56 15.14
N GLY A 113 -4.47 2.56 14.35
CA GLY A 113 -4.80 2.43 12.93
C GLY A 113 -3.81 3.14 11.99
N ASN A 114 -4.11 3.08 10.70
CA ASN A 114 -3.23 3.55 9.64
C ASN A 114 -3.00 5.06 9.68
N GLY A 115 -3.98 5.84 10.15
CA GLY A 115 -3.83 7.30 10.25
C GLY A 115 -2.77 7.70 11.28
N ASP A 116 -2.75 7.04 12.44
CA ASP A 116 -1.70 7.23 13.44
C ASP A 116 -0.34 6.74 12.95
N ALA A 117 -0.30 5.64 12.21
CA ALA A 117 0.95 5.14 11.61
C ALA A 117 1.53 6.16 10.61
N LEU A 118 0.69 6.77 9.76
CA LEU A 118 1.12 7.83 8.85
C LEU A 118 1.60 9.09 9.59
N LEU A 119 1.03 9.41 10.75
CA LEU A 119 1.52 10.53 11.58
C LEU A 119 2.94 10.28 12.10
N GLN A 120 3.32 9.02 12.39
CA GLN A 120 4.70 8.69 12.77
C GLN A 120 5.71 8.94 11.63
N ALA A 121 5.25 8.91 10.38
CA ALA A 121 6.06 9.19 9.19
C ALA A 121 6.05 10.67 8.77
N LYS A 122 5.38 11.56 9.51
CA LYS A 122 5.16 12.97 9.12
C LYS A 122 6.45 13.71 8.74
N ASN A 123 7.49 13.59 9.57
CA ASN A 123 8.76 14.31 9.33
C ASN A 123 9.52 13.78 8.11
N PHE A 124 9.35 12.49 7.78
CA PHE A 124 9.93 11.89 6.58
C PHE A 124 9.21 12.35 5.32
N ILE A 125 7.87 12.39 5.37
CA ILE A 125 7.03 12.86 4.26
C ILE A 125 7.33 14.34 3.96
N GLY A 126 7.31 15.20 4.98
CA GLY A 126 7.45 16.65 4.79
C GLY A 126 6.25 17.25 4.05
N GLU A 127 6.52 18.17 3.12
CA GLU A 127 5.50 18.88 2.32
C GLU A 127 5.31 18.28 0.90
N GLU A 128 5.90 17.12 0.64
CA GLU A 128 5.89 16.46 -0.66
C GLU A 128 4.71 15.47 -0.79
N PRO A 129 4.17 15.25 -2.01
CA PRO A 129 3.23 14.16 -2.23
C PRO A 129 3.92 12.81 -2.00
N PHE A 130 3.17 11.84 -1.47
CA PHE A 130 3.72 10.54 -1.12
C PHE A 130 2.75 9.40 -1.46
N ALA A 131 3.33 8.23 -1.77
CA ALA A 131 2.61 6.98 -1.90
C ALA A 131 2.41 6.33 -0.52
N PHE A 132 1.31 5.61 -0.35
CA PHE A 132 0.95 4.93 0.89
C PHE A 132 0.41 3.54 0.59
N ALA A 133 0.97 2.53 1.25
CA ALA A 133 0.54 1.14 1.13
C ALA A 133 0.32 0.44 2.49
N ASP A 134 -0.59 -0.53 2.48
CA ASP A 134 -0.71 -1.53 3.55
C ASP A 134 0.34 -2.63 3.31
N GLY A 135 1.18 -2.97 4.32
CA GLY A 135 2.27 -3.95 4.16
C GLY A 135 1.86 -5.42 4.03
N ASP A 136 0.56 -5.69 3.97
CA ASP A 136 -0.05 -7.02 3.82
C ASP A 136 -0.86 -7.17 2.52
N SER A 137 -0.72 -6.23 1.59
CA SER A 137 -1.46 -6.20 0.32
C SER A 137 -0.55 -6.54 -0.86
N ILE A 138 -0.96 -7.54 -1.64
CA ILE A 138 -0.38 -7.87 -2.94
C ILE A 138 -1.45 -7.57 -3.99
N ILE A 139 -1.09 -6.82 -5.02
CA ILE A 139 -1.95 -6.55 -6.16
C ILE A 139 -1.25 -7.14 -7.39
N ASP A 140 -1.84 -8.18 -7.96
CA ASP A 140 -1.35 -8.75 -9.22
C ASP A 140 -1.95 -7.97 -10.39
N ALA A 141 -1.08 -7.33 -11.17
CA ALA A 141 -1.47 -6.49 -12.30
C ALA A 141 -0.32 -6.40 -13.32
N GLU A 142 -0.64 -6.39 -14.61
CA GLU A 142 0.37 -6.24 -15.68
C GLU A 142 1.14 -4.93 -15.55
N THR A 143 0.43 -3.84 -15.23
CA THR A 143 1.04 -2.57 -14.83
C THR A 143 0.96 -2.45 -13.32
N PRO A 144 2.07 -2.13 -12.60
CA PRO A 144 2.04 -1.95 -11.15
C PRO A 144 0.89 -1.04 -10.71
N ALA A 145 0.09 -1.48 -9.73
CA ALA A 145 -1.13 -0.75 -9.36
C ALA A 145 -0.79 0.65 -8.84
N LEU A 146 0.29 0.80 -8.06
CA LEU A 146 0.76 2.12 -7.65
C LEU A 146 1.13 3.01 -8.84
N LYS A 147 1.74 2.48 -9.91
CA LYS A 147 2.06 3.25 -11.12
C LYS A 147 0.81 3.80 -11.80
N GLN A 148 -0.28 3.04 -11.81
CA GLN A 148 -1.58 3.47 -12.33
C GLN A 148 -2.16 4.60 -11.45
N VAL A 149 -2.11 4.44 -10.12
CA VAL A 149 -2.52 5.47 -9.14
C VAL A 149 -1.70 6.76 -9.30
N LEU A 150 -0.38 6.64 -9.52
CA LEU A 150 0.51 7.77 -9.77
C LEU A 150 0.19 8.49 -11.10
N ALA A 151 -0.18 7.75 -12.14
CA ALA A 151 -0.62 8.33 -13.41
C ALA A 151 -1.91 9.15 -13.23
N ALA A 152 -2.91 8.60 -12.53
CA ALA A 152 -4.13 9.32 -12.19
C ALA A 152 -3.86 10.55 -11.30
N HIS A 153 -2.91 10.45 -10.36
CA HIS A 153 -2.49 11.58 -9.53
C HIS A 153 -1.87 12.70 -10.37
N LYS A 154 -0.97 12.36 -11.29
CA LYS A 154 -0.33 13.32 -12.20
C LYS A 154 -1.36 14.06 -13.05
N GLU A 155 -2.36 13.34 -13.55
CA GLU A 155 -3.41 13.90 -14.40
C GLU A 155 -4.39 14.81 -13.63
N THR A 156 -4.76 14.42 -12.42
CA THR A 156 -5.79 15.11 -11.63
C THR A 156 -5.21 16.17 -10.70
N SER A 157 -3.93 16.08 -10.35
CA SER A 157 -3.26 16.87 -9.28
C SER A 157 -3.85 16.67 -7.89
N GLU A 158 -4.62 15.62 -7.69
CA GLU A 158 -5.45 15.39 -6.51
C GLU A 158 -5.03 14.07 -5.86
N SER A 159 -5.40 13.82 -4.61
CA SER A 159 -5.05 12.53 -3.99
C SER A 159 -5.84 11.40 -4.67
N VAL A 160 -5.29 10.20 -4.73
CA VAL A 160 -5.86 9.07 -5.46
C VAL A 160 -5.82 7.83 -4.58
N ILE A 161 -6.89 7.05 -4.59
CA ILE A 161 -6.93 5.74 -3.94
C ILE A 161 -7.28 4.71 -5.00
N GLY A 162 -6.45 3.65 -5.08
CA GLY A 162 -6.82 2.48 -5.86
C GLY A 162 -7.99 1.75 -5.20
N VAL A 163 -8.94 1.28 -6.00
CA VAL A 163 -10.03 0.45 -5.52
C VAL A 163 -10.13 -0.83 -6.32
N SER A 164 -10.78 -1.82 -5.74
CA SER A 164 -11.21 -3.02 -6.45
C SER A 164 -12.73 -3.08 -6.42
N LYS A 165 -13.31 -3.74 -7.43
CA LYS A 165 -14.74 -4.01 -7.48
C LYS A 165 -15.01 -5.41 -6.96
N LEU A 166 -16.01 -5.54 -6.09
CA LEU A 166 -16.54 -6.80 -5.59
C LEU A 166 -18.05 -6.84 -5.81
N ASP A 167 -18.56 -8.00 -6.19
CA ASP A 167 -20.00 -8.23 -6.35
C ASP A 167 -20.63 -8.84 -5.09
N ASP A 168 -19.83 -9.46 -4.22
CA ASP A 168 -20.29 -10.09 -2.98
C ASP A 168 -20.39 -9.06 -1.83
N LYS A 169 -21.63 -8.70 -1.48
CA LYS A 169 -21.91 -7.78 -0.37
C LYS A 169 -21.42 -8.28 0.99
N GLU A 170 -21.42 -9.58 1.26
CA GLU A 170 -20.89 -10.10 2.53
C GLU A 170 -19.38 -9.93 2.60
N GLU A 171 -18.68 -10.17 1.48
CA GLU A 171 -17.23 -9.96 1.41
C GLU A 171 -16.86 -8.48 1.56
N MET A 172 -17.65 -7.58 0.99
CA MET A 172 -17.44 -6.13 1.11
C MET A 172 -17.44 -5.62 2.55
N THR A 173 -18.15 -6.28 3.49
CA THR A 173 -18.16 -5.91 4.92
C THR A 173 -16.79 -6.01 5.60
N LYS A 174 -15.82 -6.69 4.98
CA LYS A 174 -14.47 -6.87 5.50
C LYS A 174 -13.55 -5.69 5.20
N TYR A 175 -13.97 -4.79 4.31
CA TYR A 175 -13.14 -3.73 3.73
C TYR A 175 -13.74 -2.33 3.86
N GLY A 176 -12.90 -1.32 3.63
CA GLY A 176 -13.35 0.06 3.45
C GLY A 176 -14.12 0.20 2.14
N ASN A 177 -15.42 0.49 2.24
CA ASN A 177 -16.31 0.69 1.11
C ASN A 177 -16.23 2.13 0.62
N VAL A 178 -16.21 2.30 -0.70
CA VAL A 178 -16.11 3.60 -1.38
C VAL A 178 -17.41 3.89 -2.10
N PHE A 179 -17.93 5.10 -1.90
CA PHE A 179 -19.10 5.62 -2.62
C PHE A 179 -18.63 6.80 -3.46
N ALA A 180 -18.86 6.74 -4.77
CA ALA A 180 -18.25 7.69 -5.69
C ALA A 180 -19.18 8.01 -6.88
N ASP A 181 -19.06 9.22 -7.41
CA ASP A 181 -19.72 9.62 -8.65
C ASP A 181 -18.80 9.36 -9.84
N GLU A 182 -19.37 8.98 -10.97
CA GLU A 182 -18.64 8.87 -12.24
C GLU A 182 -18.10 10.23 -12.68
N THR A 183 -16.96 10.21 -13.37
CA THR A 183 -16.41 11.40 -14.02
C THR A 183 -16.51 11.27 -15.54
N ASP A 184 -16.04 12.29 -16.26
CA ASP A 184 -15.90 12.29 -17.71
C ASP A 184 -14.81 11.32 -18.22
N LYS A 185 -14.03 10.73 -17.30
CA LYS A 185 -12.95 9.80 -17.61
C LYS A 185 -13.31 8.40 -17.15
N GLU A 186 -13.03 7.44 -18.02
CA GLU A 186 -13.18 6.02 -17.73
C GLU A 186 -12.27 5.62 -16.55
N ASP A 187 -12.76 4.71 -15.71
CA ASP A 187 -12.11 4.20 -14.49
C ASP A 187 -11.78 5.22 -13.39
N ILE A 188 -12.09 6.50 -13.63
CA ILE A 188 -11.86 7.60 -12.70
C ILE A 188 -13.20 8.03 -12.10
N TYR A 189 -13.31 7.91 -10.78
CA TYR A 189 -14.49 8.26 -9.99
C TYR A 189 -14.14 9.31 -8.95
N LYS A 190 -15.08 10.20 -8.65
CA LYS A 190 -14.95 11.20 -7.59
C LYS A 190 -15.55 10.66 -6.30
N VAL A 191 -14.72 10.42 -5.30
CA VAL A 191 -15.19 9.86 -4.02
C VAL A 191 -16.00 10.87 -3.20
N ASN A 192 -17.17 10.42 -2.75
CA ASN A 192 -18.09 11.17 -1.91
C ASN A 192 -17.92 10.83 -0.43
N LYS A 193 -17.86 9.52 -0.12
CA LYS A 193 -17.68 9.01 1.24
C LYS A 193 -16.97 7.66 1.24
N MET A 194 -16.30 7.37 2.36
CA MET A 194 -15.74 6.07 2.66
C MET A 194 -16.27 5.59 4.01
N VAL A 195 -16.63 4.30 4.07
CA VAL A 195 -17.14 3.67 5.28
C VAL A 195 -16.32 2.42 5.55
N GLU A 196 -15.66 2.36 6.70
CA GLU A 196 -14.84 1.20 7.09
C GLU A 196 -15.73 0.09 7.64
N LYS A 197 -15.74 -1.07 6.96
CA LYS A 197 -16.46 -2.27 7.40
C LYS A 197 -17.95 -2.03 7.71
N PRO A 198 -18.72 -1.50 6.74
CA PRO A 198 -20.16 -1.32 6.92
C PRO A 198 -20.86 -2.67 7.09
N PRO A 199 -22.04 -2.70 7.71
CA PRO A 199 -22.94 -3.86 7.62
C PRO A 199 -23.35 -4.09 6.14
N ALA A 200 -23.72 -5.32 5.80
CA ALA A 200 -24.04 -5.72 4.42
C ALA A 200 -25.14 -4.87 3.75
N GLU A 201 -26.06 -4.32 4.54
CA GLU A 201 -27.14 -3.44 4.06
C GLU A 201 -26.63 -2.04 3.66
N GLU A 202 -25.46 -1.64 4.17
CA GLU A 202 -24.85 -0.33 3.96
C GLU A 202 -23.61 -0.40 3.06
N THR A 203 -23.35 -1.53 2.39
CA THR A 203 -22.26 -1.64 1.41
C THR A 203 -22.56 -0.82 0.16
N SER A 204 -21.52 -0.35 -0.54
CA SER A 204 -21.67 0.43 -1.78
C SER A 204 -22.34 -0.39 -2.89
N ASP A 205 -23.40 0.12 -3.53
CA ASP A 205 -24.04 -0.59 -4.65
C ASP A 205 -23.13 -0.71 -5.88
N GLN A 206 -22.10 0.14 -5.99
CA GLN A 206 -21.11 0.08 -7.06
C GLN A 206 -20.06 -1.04 -6.85
N GLY A 207 -20.02 -1.68 -5.67
CA GLY A 207 -19.07 -2.74 -5.38
C GLY A 207 -17.66 -2.27 -5.01
N LEU A 208 -17.44 -0.97 -4.80
CA LEU A 208 -16.08 -0.40 -4.73
C LEU A 208 -15.50 -0.53 -3.31
N ILE A 209 -14.34 -1.16 -3.20
CA ILE A 209 -13.58 -1.33 -1.95
C ILE A 209 -12.15 -0.80 -2.07
N VAL A 210 -11.61 -0.27 -0.99
CA VAL A 210 -10.24 0.27 -0.97
C VAL A 210 -9.21 -0.85 -1.24
N ALA A 211 -8.48 -0.73 -2.35
CA ALA A 211 -7.29 -1.52 -2.62
C ALA A 211 -6.09 -0.91 -1.87
N GLY A 212 -5.13 -1.73 -1.44
CA GLY A 212 -4.10 -1.35 -0.46
C GLY A 212 -3.18 -0.17 -0.83
N MET A 213 -3.23 0.34 -2.07
CA MET A 213 -2.33 1.37 -2.63
C MET A 213 -3.01 2.74 -2.81
N ARG A 214 -2.33 3.80 -2.37
CA ARG A 214 -2.89 5.18 -2.29
C ARG A 214 -1.80 6.22 -2.55
N VAL A 215 -2.17 7.39 -3.04
CA VAL A 215 -1.29 8.58 -3.16
C VAL A 215 -1.97 9.77 -2.50
N LYS A 216 -1.25 10.49 -1.65
CA LYS A 216 -1.77 11.66 -0.93
C LYS A 216 -1.00 12.92 -1.26
N THR A 217 -1.74 14.01 -1.43
CA THR A 217 -1.23 15.38 -1.55
C THR A 217 -1.40 16.14 -0.23
N GLU A 218 -0.41 16.95 0.15
CA GLU A 218 -0.34 17.55 1.48
C GLU A 218 -1.47 18.58 1.76
N LYS A 219 -2.12 19.15 0.74
CA LYS A 219 -3.12 20.23 0.91
C LYS A 219 -4.31 19.89 1.83
N SER A 220 -4.48 18.64 2.27
CA SER A 220 -5.55 18.21 3.19
C SER A 220 -5.21 17.03 4.13
N GLY A 221 -3.99 16.46 4.08
CA GLY A 221 -3.73 15.10 4.54
C GLY A 221 -3.64 14.89 6.07
N PHE A 222 -2.77 15.62 6.76
CA PHE A 222 -2.47 15.34 8.18
C PHE A 222 -3.56 15.77 9.18
N PRO A 223 -4.22 16.94 9.03
CA PRO A 223 -5.31 17.34 9.93
C PRO A 223 -6.52 16.39 9.85
N MET A 224 -6.74 15.76 8.70
CA MET A 224 -7.88 14.89 8.43
C MET A 224 -7.64 13.43 8.87
N LEU A 225 -6.38 13.00 8.96
CA LEU A 225 -6.00 11.70 9.54
C LEU A 225 -6.27 11.62 11.05
N LEU A 226 -6.32 12.76 11.76
CA LEU A 226 -6.55 12.86 13.21
C LEU A 226 -8.03 12.71 13.61
N THR A 227 -8.98 12.99 12.71
CA THR A 227 -10.42 13.02 13.02
C THR A 227 -11.14 11.71 12.71
N GLY A 228 -10.44 10.66 12.27
CA GLY A 228 -11.07 9.40 11.84
C GLY A 228 -12.02 9.56 10.66
N CYS A 229 -12.00 10.73 10.02
CA CYS A 229 -12.96 11.15 9.01
C CYS A 229 -12.18 11.46 7.74
N LEU A 230 -12.11 10.48 6.84
CA LEU A 230 -11.62 10.67 5.48
C LEU A 230 -12.71 11.39 4.63
N MET A 231 -13.19 12.55 5.09
CA MET A 231 -14.14 13.39 4.35
C MET A 231 -13.41 14.63 3.83
N MET A 232 -13.56 14.88 2.52
CA MET A 232 -12.96 15.95 1.71
C MET A 232 -11.56 15.70 1.16
N VAL A 233 -11.38 14.55 0.53
CA VAL A 233 -10.36 14.44 -0.51
C VAL A 233 -11.09 14.25 -1.82
N ARG A 234 -10.83 15.12 -2.81
CA ARG A 234 -11.18 14.83 -4.21
C ARG A 234 -10.33 13.64 -4.61
N LEU A 235 -10.87 12.48 -4.34
CA LEU A 235 -10.20 11.22 -4.56
C LEU A 235 -10.59 10.76 -5.94
N PHE A 236 -9.58 10.56 -6.77
CA PHE A 236 -9.76 9.90 -8.05
C PHE A 236 -9.42 8.43 -7.90
N MET A 237 -10.07 7.63 -8.71
CA MET A 237 -10.09 6.17 -8.64
C MET A 237 -9.42 5.62 -9.88
N LEU A 238 -8.94 4.38 -9.81
CA LEU A 238 -8.60 3.62 -11.00
C LEU A 238 -9.07 2.19 -10.77
N VAL A 239 -10.00 1.75 -11.60
CA VAL A 239 -10.52 0.39 -11.62
C VAL A 239 -9.67 -0.38 -12.62
N ASN A 240 -8.81 -1.28 -12.15
CA ASN A 240 -8.12 -2.16 -13.08
C ASN A 240 -9.12 -3.24 -13.52
N THR A 241 -9.61 -3.12 -14.74
CA THR A 241 -10.39 -4.15 -15.42
C THR A 241 -9.45 -5.25 -15.90
N ALA A 242 -9.12 -6.20 -15.02
CA ALA A 242 -8.76 -7.51 -15.54
C ALA A 242 -10.05 -8.20 -15.97
N ASP A 243 -10.00 -8.82 -17.15
CA ASP A 243 -11.09 -9.44 -17.87
C ASP A 243 -12.21 -10.07 -17.02
N ASN A 244 -13.42 -9.85 -17.50
CA ASN A 244 -14.72 -10.19 -16.93
C ASN A 244 -15.00 -11.71 -16.83
N THR A 245 -13.99 -12.55 -16.61
CA THR A 245 -14.13 -14.01 -16.42
C THR A 245 -13.16 -14.66 -15.43
N SER A 246 -12.25 -13.94 -14.78
CA SER A 246 -11.44 -14.52 -13.70
C SER A 246 -10.89 -13.43 -12.78
N ILE A 247 -11.25 -13.51 -11.50
CA ILE A 247 -10.78 -12.68 -10.37
C ILE A 247 -9.34 -12.16 -10.60
N PRO A 248 -9.09 -10.85 -10.82
CA PRO A 248 -7.77 -10.28 -10.55
C PRO A 248 -7.54 -10.41 -9.06
N ALA A 249 -6.66 -11.33 -8.68
CA ALA A 249 -6.42 -11.62 -7.28
C ALA A 249 -5.61 -10.48 -6.66
N THR A 250 -6.31 -9.46 -6.14
CA THR A 250 -5.81 -8.74 -4.97
C THR A 250 -5.69 -9.77 -3.85
N LEU A 251 -4.52 -10.41 -3.76
CA LEU A 251 -4.16 -11.26 -2.63
C LEU A 251 -3.79 -10.31 -1.48
N LYS A 252 -4.80 -9.67 -0.91
CA LYS A 252 -4.70 -9.27 0.48
C LYS A 252 -4.67 -10.59 1.22
N LEU A 253 -3.57 -10.89 1.91
CA LEU A 253 -3.61 -11.96 2.89
C LEU A 253 -4.73 -11.58 3.85
N CYS A 254 -5.90 -12.18 3.65
CA CYS A 254 -7.11 -11.99 4.44
C CYS A 254 -7.16 -12.97 5.61
#